data_AF-A0A3B9K6H4-F1
#
_entry.id   AF-A0A3B9K6H4-F1
#
_cell.length_a   1.000
_cell.length_b   1.000
_cell.length_c   1.000
_cell.angle_alpha   90.00
_cell.angle_beta   90.00
_cell.angle_gamma   90.00
#
_symmetry.space_group_name_H-M   'P 1'
#
loop_
_entity.id
_entity.type
_entity.pdbx_description
1 polymer ?
#
loop_
_entity_poly.entity_id
_entity_poly.type
_entity_poly.pdbx_seq_one_letter_code
_entity_poly.pdbx_strand_id
1 'polypeptide(L)'
;MKKQISALLLAAALSVSFAAGCGGKQPEETAAAAVVHADGEVLANDAEVYRVFVTDTEGKPVADASVQFCSDLSCTLQKTDADGMASFEAEEGAYT
;
A
#
# COMPACT_ATOMS: atom_id res chain seq x y z
N MET A 1 -4.50 -44.28 31.16
CA MET A 1 -5.61 -43.86 32.04
C MET A 1 -6.32 -42.70 31.37
N LYS A 2 -7.62 -42.87 31.08
CA LYS A 2 -8.48 -41.87 30.43
C LYS A 2 -9.01 -40.89 31.47
N LYS A 3 -8.95 -39.58 31.22
CA LYS A 3 -9.85 -38.60 31.85
C LYS A 3 -10.41 -37.66 30.80
N GLN A 4 -11.64 -37.97 30.43
CA GLN A 4 -12.60 -37.08 29.77
C GLN A 4 -13.13 -36.09 30.81
N ILE A 5 -13.25 -34.81 30.47
CA ILE A 5 -14.16 -33.88 31.14
C ILE A 5 -14.90 -33.12 30.04
N SER A 6 -16.22 -33.25 30.07
CA SER A 6 -17.20 -32.76 29.10
C SER A 6 -18.03 -31.66 29.75
N ALA A 7 -18.53 -30.75 28.90
CA ALA A 7 -19.63 -29.79 29.15
C ALA A 7 -19.30 -28.63 30.12
N LEU A 8 -19.86 -27.42 30.01
CA LEU A 8 -21.22 -27.05 29.64
C LEU A 8 -21.30 -25.50 29.54
N LEU A 9 -22.06 -24.98 28.54
CA LEU A 9 -22.82 -23.71 28.48
C LEU A 9 -22.30 -22.39 29.12
N LEU A 10 -22.34 -21.27 28.38
CA LEU A 10 -23.45 -20.29 28.44
C LEU A 10 -23.33 -19.20 27.34
N ALA A 11 -24.48 -18.66 26.96
CA ALA A 11 -24.73 -17.82 25.80
C ALA A 11 -24.67 -16.30 26.08
N ALA A 12 -24.74 -15.57 24.96
CA ALA A 12 -25.31 -14.23 24.78
C ALA A 12 -24.48 -12.99 25.19
N ALA A 13 -24.07 -12.23 24.16
CA ALA A 13 -24.20 -10.78 24.17
C ALA A 13 -24.54 -10.30 22.75
N LEU A 14 -25.83 -10.04 22.56
CA LEU A 14 -26.41 -9.31 21.45
C LEU A 14 -26.06 -7.82 21.64
N SER A 15 -25.41 -7.18 20.67
CA SER A 15 -25.60 -5.74 20.47
C SER A 15 -25.41 -5.40 19.00
N VAL A 16 -26.55 -5.23 18.32
CA VAL A 16 -26.64 -4.52 17.05
C VAL A 16 -26.63 -3.03 17.38
N SER A 17 -25.81 -2.25 16.69
CA SER A 17 -26.01 -0.81 16.59
C SER A 17 -25.97 -0.42 15.11
N PHE A 18 -27.16 -0.15 14.60
CA PHE A 18 -27.44 0.43 13.30
C PHE A 18 -27.38 1.95 13.50
N ALA A 19 -26.40 2.63 12.91
CA ALA A 19 -26.40 4.07 12.78
C ALA A 19 -26.42 4.42 11.30
N ALA A 20 -27.64 4.62 10.78
CA ALA A 20 -27.85 5.37 9.56
C ALA A 20 -27.55 6.85 9.88
N GLY A 21 -26.41 7.34 9.40
CA GLY A 21 -26.02 8.74 9.46
C GLY A 21 -25.64 9.24 8.07
N CYS A 22 -26.50 10.06 7.46
CA CYS A 22 -26.20 10.80 6.25
C CYS A 22 -25.13 11.86 6.52
N GLY A 23 -24.16 11.99 5.61
CA GLY A 23 -23.45 13.24 5.36
C GLY A 23 -22.37 13.63 6.37
N GLY A 24 -21.23 12.96 6.32
CA GLY A 24 -19.98 13.44 6.92
C GLY A 24 -18.83 13.18 5.96
N LYS A 25 -18.28 14.25 5.37
CA LYS A 25 -17.02 14.23 4.62
C LYS A 25 -15.94 13.58 5.50
N GLN A 26 -15.52 12.38 5.13
CA GLN A 26 -14.27 11.81 5.61
C GLN A 26 -13.13 12.67 5.03
N PRO A 27 -12.26 13.28 5.84
CA PRO A 27 -10.99 13.75 5.34
C PRO A 27 -10.29 12.52 4.77
N GLU A 28 -10.00 12.56 3.49
CA GLU A 28 -9.09 11.65 2.84
C GLU A 28 -7.73 11.89 3.50
N GLU A 29 -7.39 11.06 4.48
CA GLU A 29 -6.05 10.99 5.05
C GLU A 29 -5.18 10.31 3.99
N THR A 30 -4.74 11.11 3.01
CA THR A 30 -3.66 10.75 2.10
C THR A 30 -2.40 10.65 2.94
N ALA A 31 -2.22 9.51 3.59
CA ALA A 31 -0.94 9.13 4.16
C ALA A 31 0.02 8.89 2.99
N ALA A 32 0.72 9.96 2.59
CA ALA A 32 1.86 9.87 1.71
C ALA A 32 2.85 8.88 2.33
N ALA A 33 2.96 7.70 1.75
CA ALA A 33 3.90 6.69 2.18
C ALA A 33 5.32 7.21 1.95
N ALA A 34 5.96 7.66 3.03
CA ALA A 34 7.34 8.10 3.06
C ALA A 34 8.27 6.96 2.62
N VAL A 35 9.05 7.20 1.57
CA VAL A 35 10.15 6.32 1.16
C VAL A 35 11.37 6.71 1.99
N VAL A 36 11.82 5.82 2.86
CA VAL A 36 13.00 6.03 3.71
C VAL A 36 14.27 5.66 2.95
N HIS A 37 15.22 6.59 2.82
CA HIS A 37 16.60 6.26 2.44
C HIS A 37 17.35 5.63 3.63
N ALA A 38 18.48 4.95 3.36
CA ALA A 38 19.28 4.20 4.33
C ALA A 38 19.80 5.04 5.52
N ASP A 39 19.77 6.37 5.42
CA ASP A 39 20.12 7.34 6.45
C ASP A 39 18.92 7.89 7.25
N GLY A 40 17.70 7.42 6.96
CA GLY A 40 16.49 7.75 7.74
C GLY A 40 15.91 9.14 7.45
N GLU A 41 16.43 9.86 6.45
CA GLU A 41 15.82 11.08 5.95
C GLU A 41 14.55 10.74 5.14
N VAL A 42 13.40 11.20 5.63
CA VAL A 42 12.17 11.22 4.86
C VAL A 42 12.21 12.46 3.98
N LEU A 43 12.67 12.28 2.74
CA LEU A 43 12.55 13.32 1.72
C LEU A 43 11.06 13.59 1.48
N ALA A 44 10.69 14.87 1.36
CA ALA A 44 9.35 15.25 0.95
C ALA A 44 9.02 14.54 -0.37
N ASN A 45 7.87 13.86 -0.40
CA ASN A 45 7.38 13.25 -1.62
C ASN A 45 7.10 14.39 -2.62
N ASP A 46 7.77 14.37 -3.77
CA ASP A 46 7.47 15.30 -4.85
C ASP A 46 6.11 14.90 -5.42
N ALA A 47 5.14 15.82 -5.35
CA ALA A 47 3.75 15.56 -5.70
C ALA A 47 3.57 15.12 -7.17
N GLU A 48 4.55 15.38 -8.03
CA GLU A 48 4.54 15.07 -9.45
C GLU A 48 5.38 13.83 -9.79
N VAL A 49 5.88 13.09 -8.79
CA VAL A 49 6.75 11.91 -9.00
C VAL A 49 6.14 10.65 -8.40
N TYR A 50 5.78 9.72 -9.27
CA TYR A 50 5.40 8.35 -8.90
C TYR A 50 6.63 7.45 -8.84
N ARG A 51 6.76 6.69 -7.76
CA ARG A 51 7.88 5.75 -7.56
C ARG A 51 7.38 4.33 -7.42
N VAL A 52 8.00 3.43 -8.16
CA VAL A 52 7.75 1.98 -8.10
C VAL A 52 8.98 1.32 -7.51
N PHE A 53 8.78 0.59 -6.41
CA PHE A 53 9.81 -0.22 -5.77
C PHE A 53 9.58 -1.70 -6.10
N VAL A 54 10.58 -2.35 -6.70
CA VAL A 54 10.50 -3.75 -7.11
C VAL A 54 11.42 -4.60 -6.25
N THR A 55 10.84 -5.60 -5.57
CA THR A 55 11.58 -6.57 -4.77
C THR A 55 11.30 -8.00 -5.19
N ASP A 56 12.23 -8.90 -4.90
CA ASP A 56 12.00 -10.34 -4.99
C ASP A 56 11.13 -10.87 -3.84
N THR A 57 10.91 -12.18 -3.80
CA THR A 57 10.11 -12.85 -2.76
C THR A 57 10.73 -12.80 -1.36
N GLU A 58 12.01 -12.46 -1.25
CA GLU A 58 12.75 -12.32 0.01
C GLU A 58 12.82 -10.85 0.46
N GLY A 59 12.24 -9.92 -0.32
CA GLY A 59 12.25 -8.48 -0.05
C GLY A 59 13.54 -7.77 -0.49
N LYS A 60 14.40 -8.42 -1.28
CA LYS A 60 15.62 -7.79 -1.83
C LYS A 60 15.26 -6.96 -3.07
N PRO A 61 15.86 -5.76 -3.24
CA PRO A 61 15.60 -4.93 -4.42
C PRO A 61 16.06 -5.62 -5.70
N VAL A 62 15.28 -5.47 -6.77
CA VAL A 62 15.60 -6.02 -8.09
C VAL A 62 15.99 -4.88 -9.02
N ALA A 63 17.26 -4.82 -9.37
CA ALA A 63 17.78 -3.88 -10.36
C ALA A 63 17.45 -4.31 -11.80
N ASP A 64 17.45 -3.34 -12.72
CA ASP A 64 17.22 -3.53 -14.16
C ASP A 64 15.86 -4.16 -14.53
N ALA A 65 14.92 -4.24 -13.60
CA ALA A 65 13.56 -4.73 -13.86
C ALA A 65 12.81 -3.71 -14.72
N SER A 66 12.21 -4.18 -15.81
CA SER A 66 11.38 -3.34 -16.67
C SER A 66 10.04 -3.05 -15.99
N VAL A 67 9.74 -1.77 -15.78
CA VAL A 67 8.46 -1.27 -15.28
C VAL A 67 7.80 -0.48 -16.39
N GLN A 68 6.62 -0.94 -16.81
CA GLN A 68 5.75 -0.21 -17.72
C GLN A 68 4.73 0.55 -16.88
N PHE A 69 4.61 1.85 -17.13
CA PHE A 69 3.70 2.74 -16.42
C PHE A 69 2.80 3.42 -17.44
N CYS A 70 1.50 3.13 -17.39
CA CYS A 70 0.54 3.54 -18.42
C CYS A 70 -0.62 4.33 -17.83
N SER A 71 -1.05 5.36 -18.55
CA SER A 71 -2.37 5.98 -18.44
C SER A 71 -3.23 5.61 -19.65
N ASP A 72 -4.46 6.10 -19.68
CA ASP A 72 -5.35 5.97 -20.85
C ASP A 72 -4.78 6.65 -22.11
N LEU A 73 -3.82 7.58 -21.97
CA LEU A 73 -3.28 8.39 -23.05
C LEU A 73 -1.88 7.95 -23.52
N SER A 74 -1.07 7.39 -22.63
CA SER A 74 0.33 7.10 -22.91
C SER A 74 0.91 6.00 -22.03
N CYS A 75 2.00 5.39 -22.49
CA CYS A 75 2.77 4.41 -21.72
C CYS A 75 4.25 4.77 -21.77
N THR A 76 4.91 4.68 -20.62
CA THR A 76 6.35 4.86 -20.48
C THR A 76 6.97 3.57 -19.95
N LEU A 77 8.16 3.24 -20.42
CA LEU A 77 8.93 2.09 -19.94
C LEU A 77 10.22 2.60 -19.31
N GLN A 78 10.46 2.21 -18.05
CA GLN A 78 11.73 2.45 -17.37
C GLN A 78 12.27 1.16 -16.77
N LYS A 79 13.56 1.20 -16.42
CA LYS A 79 14.21 0.16 -15.63
C LYS A 79 14.41 0.64 -14.21
N THR A 80 14.32 -0.27 -13.26
CA THR A 80 14.72 0.00 -11.89
C THR A 80 16.24 0.19 -11.77
N ASP A 81 16.64 1.07 -10.87
CA ASP A 81 18.04 1.30 -10.51
C ASP A 81 18.59 0.20 -9.57
N ALA A 82 19.82 0.41 -9.06
CA ALA A 82 20.48 -0.53 -8.15
C ALA A 82 19.73 -0.76 -6.83
N ASP A 83 18.92 0.21 -6.42
CA ASP A 83 18.08 0.15 -5.23
C ASP A 83 16.69 -0.41 -5.54
N GLY A 84 16.43 -0.88 -6.77
CA GLY A 84 15.14 -1.46 -7.16
C GLY A 84 14.05 -0.42 -7.40
N MET A 85 14.41 0.86 -7.61
CA MET A 85 13.47 1.96 -7.79
C MET A 85 13.35 2.38 -9.25
N ALA A 86 12.12 2.60 -9.72
CA ALA A 86 11.82 3.33 -10.96
C ALA A 86 10.99 4.57 -10.62
N SER A 87 11.26 5.71 -11.27
CA SER A 87 10.63 7.00 -10.95
C SER A 87 10.07 7.67 -12.20
N PHE A 88 8.79 8.01 -12.17
CA PHE A 88 8.04 8.58 -13.28
C PHE A 88 7.52 9.96 -12.88
N GLU A 89 7.91 10.99 -13.64
CA GLU A 89 7.21 12.27 -13.60
C GLU A 89 5.82 12.06 -14.24
N ALA A 90 4.77 12.36 -13.49
CA ALA A 90 3.40 12.14 -13.93
C ALA A 90 2.45 13.12 -13.26
N GLU A 91 1.54 13.67 -14.07
CA GLU A 91 0.41 14.45 -13.57
C GLU A 91 -0.55 13.55 -12.78
N GLU A 92 -1.31 14.15 -11.86
CA GLU A 92 -2.33 13.47 -11.07
C GLU A 92 -3.32 12.72 -11.99
N GLY A 93 -3.49 11.43 -11.74
CA GLY A 93 -4.36 10.60 -12.57
C GLY A 93 -4.32 9.12 -12.24
N ALA A 94 -5.04 8.33 -13.03
CA ALA A 94 -5.07 6.89 -12.93
C ALA A 94 -3.98 6.26 -13.82
N TYR A 95 -3.18 5.38 -13.24
CA TYR A 95 -2.12 4.65 -13.93
C TYR A 95 -2.15 3.16 -13.56
N THR A 96 -1.61 2.33 -14.44
CA THR A 96 -1.38 0.89 -14.23
C THR A 96 0.06 0.51 -14.53
#